data_AF-E8WQ61-F1
#
_entry.id   AF-E8WQ61-F1
#
_cell.length_a   1.000
_cell.length_b   1.000
_cell.length_c   1.000
_cell.angle_alpha   90.00
_cell.angle_beta   90.00
_cell.angle_gamma   90.00
#
_symmetry.space_group_name_H-M   'P 1'
#
loop_
_entity.id
_entity.type
_entity.pdbx_description
1 polymer ?
#
loop_
_entity_poly.entity_id
_entity_poly.type
_entity_poly.pdbx_seq_one_letter_code
_entity_poly.pdbx_strand_id
1 'polypeptide(L)'
;MDKTALLEKTAEKLAPFETANLVDFAQHLTVKSAISNPWFVGAFLIITFYAVVVRSKFVLAMLFSTCALLILLRYTMPAEGDSLNLSSTLPFAFGGLAIGAFLIYLFFIKTE
;
A
#
# COMPACT_ATOMS: atom_id res chain seq x y z
N MET A 1 -8.12 -41.73 -10.67
CA MET A 1 -7.61 -40.40 -10.30
C MET A 1 -7.94 -40.16 -8.84
N ASP A 2 -6.91 -40.27 -8.00
CA ASP A 2 -7.04 -40.29 -6.55
C ASP A 2 -7.45 -38.93 -6.01
N LYS A 3 -8.70 -38.83 -5.54
CA LYS A 3 -9.28 -37.61 -4.96
C LYS A 3 -8.46 -37.10 -3.77
N THR A 4 -7.74 -37.98 -3.09
CA THR A 4 -6.83 -37.68 -1.97
C THR A 4 -5.59 -36.90 -2.42
N ALA A 5 -4.99 -37.24 -3.57
CA ALA A 5 -3.85 -36.52 -4.12
C ALA A 5 -4.20 -35.11 -4.60
N LEU A 6 -5.46 -34.87 -4.98
CA LEU A 6 -5.97 -33.54 -5.31
C LEU A 6 -6.22 -32.70 -4.05
N LEU A 7 -6.68 -33.32 -2.97
CA LEU A 7 -6.89 -32.63 -1.68
C LEU A 7 -5.57 -32.20 -1.05
N GLU A 8 -4.54 -33.04 -1.06
CA GLU A 8 -3.20 -32.67 -0.56
C GLU A 8 -2.57 -31.54 -1.37
N LYS A 9 -2.61 -31.60 -2.71
CA LYS A 9 -2.11 -30.52 -3.56
C LYS A 9 -2.89 -29.21 -3.41
N THR A 10 -4.17 -29.31 -3.10
CA THR A 10 -5.03 -28.14 -2.85
C THR A 10 -4.70 -27.56 -1.47
N ALA A 11 -4.56 -28.39 -0.44
CA ALA A 11 -4.12 -27.98 0.89
C ALA A 11 -2.73 -27.35 0.87
N GLU A 12 -1.78 -27.92 0.15
CA GLU A 12 -0.42 -27.38 -0.01
C GLU A 12 -0.40 -26.03 -0.75
N LYS A 13 -1.31 -25.83 -1.71
CA LYS A 13 -1.51 -24.54 -2.39
C LYS A 13 -2.29 -23.51 -1.56
N LEU A 14 -3.11 -23.96 -0.60
CA LEU A 14 -3.90 -23.11 0.30
C LEU A 14 -3.19 -22.83 1.63
N ALA A 15 -2.16 -23.59 1.99
CA ALA A 15 -1.27 -23.33 3.11
C ALA A 15 -0.73 -21.89 3.15
N PRO A 16 -0.28 -21.26 2.04
CA PRO A 16 0.15 -19.87 2.06
C PRO A 16 -0.99 -18.85 2.24
N PHE A 17 -2.25 -19.26 2.14
CA PHE A 17 -3.44 -18.46 2.47
C PHE A 17 -3.96 -18.73 3.89
N GLU A 18 -3.26 -19.55 4.68
CA GLU A 18 -3.53 -19.61 6.11
C GLU A 18 -3.43 -18.19 6.67
N THR A 19 -4.45 -17.80 7.42
CA THR A 19 -4.65 -16.45 7.92
C THR A 19 -3.40 -15.91 8.63
N ALA A 20 -2.62 -16.79 9.26
CA ALA A 20 -1.33 -16.46 9.87
C ALA A 20 -0.31 -15.94 8.85
N ASN A 21 -0.20 -16.56 7.68
CA ASN A 21 0.75 -16.19 6.64
C ASN A 21 0.30 -14.92 5.89
N LEU A 22 -1.01 -14.68 5.77
CA LEU A 22 -1.56 -13.41 5.27
C LEU A 22 -1.32 -12.25 6.24
N VAL A 23 -1.45 -12.50 7.54
CA VAL A 23 -1.15 -11.52 8.59
C VAL A 23 0.34 -11.23 8.64
N ASP A 24 1.20 -12.25 8.58
CA ASP A 24 2.65 -12.11 8.53
C ASP A 24 3.11 -11.38 7.26
N PHE A 25 2.55 -11.75 6.11
CA PHE A 25 2.77 -11.03 4.85
C PHE A 25 2.33 -9.57 4.95
N ALA A 26 1.15 -9.28 5.51
CA ALA A 26 0.69 -7.90 5.71
C ALA A 26 1.59 -7.11 6.68
N GLN A 27 2.10 -7.76 7.72
CA GLN A 27 3.07 -7.18 8.66
C GLN A 27 4.46 -6.97 8.05
N HIS A 28 4.88 -7.79 7.09
CA HIS A 28 6.17 -7.65 6.39
C HIS A 28 6.10 -6.75 5.14
N LEU A 29 4.91 -6.60 4.53
CA LEU A 29 4.57 -5.55 3.54
C LEU A 29 4.37 -4.17 4.17
N THR A 30 4.84 -3.97 5.40
CA THR A 30 4.68 -2.69 6.09
C THR A 30 5.38 -1.56 5.33
N VAL A 31 4.77 -0.38 5.39
CA VAL A 31 5.29 0.94 4.96
C VAL A 31 6.77 1.14 5.26
N LYS A 32 7.26 0.54 6.36
CA LYS A 32 8.67 0.52 6.77
C LYS A 32 9.58 -0.10 5.70
N SER A 33 9.22 -1.24 5.12
CA SER A 33 9.97 -1.93 4.06
C SER A 33 9.92 -1.17 2.73
N ALA A 34 8.77 -0.57 2.43
CA ALA A 34 8.58 0.28 1.25
C ALA A 34 9.41 1.57 1.32
N ILE A 35 9.51 2.21 2.49
CA ILE A 35 10.29 3.44 2.70
C ILE A 35 11.78 3.15 2.86
N SER A 36 12.15 2.03 3.49
CA SER A 36 13.56 1.65 3.64
C SER A 36 14.20 1.23 2.31
N ASN A 37 13.41 0.90 1.29
CA ASN A 37 13.88 0.61 -0.06
C ASN A 37 13.85 1.88 -0.95
N PRO A 38 15.01 2.49 -1.25
CA PRO A 38 15.07 3.74 -2.02
C PRO A 38 14.50 3.61 -3.43
N TRP A 39 14.58 2.42 -4.02
CA TRP A 39 14.07 2.15 -5.36
C TRP A 39 12.53 2.21 -5.40
N PHE A 40 11.88 1.71 -4.35
CA PHE A 40 10.42 1.74 -4.25
C PHE A 40 9.90 3.18 -4.08
N VAL A 41 10.55 3.95 -3.20
CA VAL A 41 10.23 5.38 -3.02
C VAL A 41 10.47 6.16 -4.31
N GLY A 42 11.59 5.90 -5.00
CA GLY A 42 11.90 6.53 -6.29
C GLY A 42 10.85 6.23 -7.37
N ALA A 43 10.47 4.96 -7.52
CA ALA A 43 9.44 4.56 -8.47
C ALA A 43 8.08 5.18 -8.12
N PHE A 44 7.69 5.18 -6.85
CA PHE A 44 6.47 5.82 -6.38
C PHE A 44 6.45 7.32 -6.72
N LEU A 45 7.53 8.05 -6.41
CA LEU A 45 7.64 9.48 -6.73
C LEU A 45 7.56 9.76 -8.24
N ILE A 46 8.22 8.95 -9.07
CA ILE A 46 8.14 9.10 -10.53
C ILE A 46 6.71 8.91 -11.02
N ILE A 47 6.02 7.88 -10.54
CA ILE A 47 4.64 7.59 -10.93
C ILE A 47 3.72 8.70 -10.45
N THR A 48 3.85 9.15 -9.20
CA THR A 48 3.07 10.26 -8.64
C THR A 48 3.30 11.54 -9.45
N PHE A 49 4.56 11.89 -9.75
CA PHE A 49 4.89 13.07 -10.53
C PHE A 49 4.35 12.99 -11.96
N TYR A 50 4.53 11.86 -12.63
CA TYR A 50 3.98 11.62 -13.97
C TYR A 50 2.45 11.76 -13.97
N ALA A 51 1.78 11.18 -12.98
CA ALA A 51 0.34 11.22 -12.90
C ALA A 51 -0.19 12.65 -12.58
N VAL A 52 0.57 13.45 -11.83
CA VAL A 52 0.31 14.87 -11.59
C VAL A 52 0.46 15.68 -12.89
N VAL A 53 1.52 15.44 -13.67
CA VAL A 53 1.77 16.11 -14.96
C VAL A 53 0.68 15.77 -15.98
N VAL A 54 0.33 14.48 -16.09
CA VAL A 54 -0.75 13.99 -16.98
C VAL A 54 -2.13 14.35 -16.44
N ARG A 55 -2.22 14.83 -15.19
CA ARG A 55 -3.48 15.14 -14.48
C ARG A 55 -4.45 13.97 -14.48
N SER A 56 -3.92 12.74 -14.37
CA SER A 56 -4.74 11.53 -14.39
C SER A 56 -5.44 11.36 -13.05
N LYS A 57 -6.72 11.75 -12.99
CA LYS A 57 -7.56 11.67 -11.79
C LYS A 57 -7.64 10.24 -11.24
N PHE A 58 -7.71 9.25 -12.14
CA PHE A 58 -7.80 7.84 -11.77
C PHE A 58 -6.51 7.32 -11.13
N VAL A 59 -5.35 7.61 -11.72
CA VAL A 59 -4.06 7.14 -11.19
C VAL A 59 -3.78 7.80 -9.84
N LEU A 60 -4.05 9.10 -9.70
CA LEU A 60 -3.89 9.77 -8.41
C LEU A 60 -4.84 9.22 -7.35
N ALA A 61 -6.10 8.95 -7.70
CA ALA A 61 -7.07 8.35 -6.76
C ALA A 61 -6.63 6.97 -6.31
N MET A 62 -6.08 6.15 -7.22
CA MET A 62 -5.56 4.82 -6.90
C MET A 62 -4.32 4.90 -5.99
N LEU A 63 -3.39 5.83 -6.27
CA LEU A 63 -2.23 6.08 -5.40
C LEU A 63 -2.66 6.57 -4.01
N PHE A 64 -3.60 7.51 -3.95
CA PHE A 64 -4.15 8.02 -2.70
C PHE A 64 -4.83 6.93 -1.88
N SER A 65 -5.69 6.12 -2.52
CA SER A 65 -6.38 5.00 -1.88
C SER A 65 -5.40 3.95 -1.36
N THR A 66 -4.35 3.64 -2.12
CA THR A 66 -3.29 2.72 -1.70
C THR A 66 -2.54 3.29 -0.48
N CYS A 67 -2.18 4.58 -0.49
CA CYS A 67 -1.55 5.22 0.66
C CYS A 67 -2.44 5.20 1.91
N ALA A 68 -3.73 5.52 1.75
CA ALA A 68 -4.69 5.50 2.85
C ALA A 68 -4.86 4.08 3.43
N LEU A 69 -4.97 3.06 2.57
CA LEU A 69 -5.05 1.66 2.99
C LEU A 69 -3.79 1.21 3.73
N LEU A 70 -2.61 1.55 3.24
CA LEU A 70 -1.35 1.19 3.90
C LEU A 70 -1.22 1.84 5.29
N ILE A 71 -1.65 3.09 5.44
CA ILE A 71 -1.70 3.77 6.74
C ILE A 71 -2.70 3.08 7.66
N LEU A 72 -3.88 2.73 7.15
CA LEU A 72 -4.92 2.04 7.92
C LEU A 72 -4.45 0.67 8.37
N LEU A 73 -3.87 -0.14 7.48
CA LEU A 73 -3.30 -1.45 7.81
C LEU A 73 -2.19 -1.33 8.86
N ARG A 74 -1.31 -0.33 8.74
CA ARG A 74 -0.27 -0.09 9.74
C ARG A 74 -0.85 0.29 11.11
N TYR A 75 -1.96 1.01 11.13
CA TYR A 75 -2.64 1.42 12.35
C TYR A 75 -3.41 0.25 13.00
N THR A 76 -4.06 -0.59 12.19
CA THR A 76 -4.87 -1.72 12.68
C THR A 76 -4.04 -2.96 13.00
N MET A 77 -2.90 -3.15 12.36
CA MET A 77 -1.99 -4.29 12.54
C MET A 77 -0.54 -3.80 12.67
N PRO A 78 -0.17 -3.19 13.83
CA PRO A 78 1.20 -2.81 14.08
C PRO A 78 2.11 -4.05 14.15
N ALA A 79 3.25 -4.01 13.46
CA ALA A 79 4.25 -5.08 13.54
C ALA A 79 4.87 -5.14 14.95
N GLU A 80 5.17 -6.35 15.44
CA GLU A 80 5.74 -6.55 16.77
C GLU A 80 7.08 -5.80 16.92
N GLY A 81 7.21 -4.99 17.98
CA GLY A 81 8.39 -4.15 18.24
C GLY A 81 8.45 -2.84 17.42
N ASP A 82 7.48 -2.58 16.55
CA ASP A 82 7.36 -1.29 15.85
C ASP A 82 6.58 -0.31 16.74
N SER A 83 7.27 0.36 17.66
CA SER A 83 6.74 1.61 18.22
C SER A 83 6.43 2.53 17.05
N LEU A 84 5.22 3.11 16.96
CA LEU A 84 4.79 4.05 15.92
C LEU A 84 5.89 5.09 15.66
N ASN A 85 6.80 4.79 14.74
CA ASN A 85 7.98 5.60 14.56
C ASN A 85 7.53 6.74 13.65
N LEU A 86 7.23 7.88 14.29
CA LEU A 86 6.76 9.12 13.67
C LEU A 86 7.53 9.43 12.40
N SER A 87 8.85 9.25 12.40
CA SER A 87 9.75 9.48 11.26
C SER A 87 9.40 8.66 10.01
N SER A 88 8.85 7.45 10.18
CA SER A 88 8.48 6.57 9.06
C SER A 88 7.04 6.76 8.60
N THR A 89 6.15 7.24 9.47
CA THR A 89 4.73 7.48 9.14
C THR A 89 4.53 8.86 8.52
N LEU A 90 5.31 9.85 8.95
CA LEU A 90 5.21 11.25 8.50
C LEU A 90 5.30 11.39 6.97
N PRO A 91 6.31 10.84 6.28
CA PRO A 91 6.46 11.05 4.83
C PRO A 91 5.28 10.49 4.04
N PHE A 92 4.71 9.38 4.50
CA PHE A 92 3.55 8.75 3.88
C PHE A 92 2.26 9.51 4.16
N ALA A 93 2.09 10.00 5.39
CA ALA A 93 0.94 10.84 5.76
C ALA A 93 0.95 12.18 5.00
N PHE A 94 2.09 12.87 4.97
CA PHE A 94 2.24 14.13 4.23
C PHE A 94 2.19 13.91 2.71
N GLY A 95 2.81 12.85 2.19
CA GLY A 95 2.71 12.49 0.77
C GLY A 95 1.28 12.16 0.35
N GLY A 96 0.58 11.35 1.15
CA GLY A 96 -0.83 11.01 0.94
C GLY A 96 -1.73 12.25 0.99
N LEU A 97 -1.53 13.12 1.99
CA LEU A 97 -2.25 14.40 2.08
C LEU A 97 -1.98 15.31 0.89
N ALA A 98 -0.74 15.38 0.39
CA ALA A 98 -0.39 16.17 -0.80
C ALA A 98 -1.12 15.65 -2.05
N ILE A 99 -1.15 14.33 -2.26
CA ILE A 99 -1.91 13.70 -3.36
C ILE A 99 -3.40 13.98 -3.19
N GLY A 100 -3.93 13.86 -1.97
CA GLY A 100 -5.34 14.13 -1.65
C GLY A 100 -5.74 15.58 -1.92
N ALA A 101 -4.92 16.55 -1.51
CA ALA A 101 -5.14 17.97 -1.78
C ALA A 101 -5.14 18.27 -3.28
N PHE A 102 -4.21 17.66 -4.03
CA PHE A 102 -4.16 17.82 -5.48
C PHE A 102 -5.34 17.15 -6.19
N LEU A 103 -5.83 16.02 -5.68
CA LEU A 103 -7.06 15.40 -6.15
C LEU A 103 -8.27 16.30 -5.93
N ILE A 104 -8.42 16.90 -4.76
CA ILE A 104 -9.48 17.87 -4.48
C ILE A 104 -9.41 19.02 -5.49
N TYR A 105 -8.20 19.53 -5.76
CA TYR A 105 -8.00 20.54 -6.79
C TYR A 105 -8.46 20.08 -8.19
N LEU A 106 -8.08 18.88 -8.64
CA LEU A 106 -8.47 18.38 -9.97
C LEU A 106 -9.95 17.97 -10.10
N PHE A 107 -10.59 17.56 -9.01
CA PHE A 107 -11.98 17.10 -9.02
C PHE A 107 -12.98 18.22 -8.77
N PHE A 108 -12.61 19.24 -7.98
CA PHE A 108 -13.56 20.27 -7.53
C PHE A 108 -13.19 21.69 -7.97
N ILE A 109 -11.90 22.02 -8.11
CA ILE A 109 -11.47 23.40 -8.42
C ILE A 109 -11.20 23.56 -9.92
N LYS A 110 -10.56 22.57 -10.54
CA LYS A 110 -10.20 22.57 -11.97
C LYS A 110 -11.13 21.67 -12.76
N THR A 111 -12.43 21.89 -12.58
CA THR A 111 -13.51 21.17 -13.30
C THR A 111 -14.16 22.07 -14.34
N GLU A 112 -13.39 23.04 -14.84
CA GLU A 112 -13.69 23.91 -15.98
C GLU A 112 -12.68 23.69 -17.11
#